data_AF-A0A538D628-F1
#
_entry.id   AF-A0A538D628-F1
#
_cell.length_a   1.000
_cell.length_b   1.000
_cell.length_c   1.000
_cell.angle_alpha   90.00
_cell.angle_beta   90.00
_cell.angle_gamma   90.00
#
_symmetry.space_group_name_H-M   'P 1'
#
loop_
_entity.id
_entity.type
_entity.pdbx_description
1 polymer ?
#
loop_
_entity_poly.entity_id
_entity_poly.type
_entity_poly.pdbx_seq_one_letter_code
_entity_poly.pdbx_strand_id
1 'polypeptide(L)'
;MTGQREESWFDRAGDYHSDALHVVERFTPASPYHMMYEATIEDPNVFTRPWKISFPLYRRMEKNAQLLEYKCVPWTEEMLYGKFKKGAS
;
A
#
# COMPACT_ATOMS: atom_id res chain seq x y z
N MET A 1 5.38 -9.45 -8.09
CA MET A 1 5.93 -9.46 -6.72
C MET A 1 5.72 -10.83 -6.09
N THR A 2 6.80 -11.42 -5.57
CA THR A 2 6.82 -12.73 -4.88
C THR A 2 7.62 -12.58 -3.59
N GLY A 3 7.25 -13.31 -2.54
CA GLY A 3 7.96 -13.27 -1.25
C GLY A 3 7.47 -12.15 -0.32
N GLN A 4 6.16 -11.88 -0.33
CA GLN A 4 5.55 -11.11 0.74
C GLN A 4 5.68 -11.87 2.05
N ARG A 5 5.96 -11.14 3.12
CA ARG A 5 6.08 -11.72 4.46
C ARG A 5 4.68 -12.01 5.00
N GLU A 6 4.43 -13.20 5.51
CA GLU A 6 3.12 -13.55 6.08
C GLU A 6 2.70 -12.63 7.24
N GLU A 7 3.67 -11.99 7.90
CA GLU A 7 3.41 -11.07 9.01
C GLU A 7 3.01 -9.66 8.56
N SER A 8 3.04 -9.37 7.24
CA SER A 8 2.58 -8.08 6.72
C SER A 8 1.07 -8.05 6.48
N TRP A 9 0.52 -6.84 6.44
CA TRP A 9 -0.84 -6.62 5.98
C TRP A 9 -0.90 -6.57 4.45
N PHE A 10 -1.99 -7.06 3.88
CA PHE A 10 -2.23 -7.05 2.43
C PHE A 10 -2.30 -5.63 1.90
N ASP A 11 -2.99 -4.77 2.64
CA ASP A 11 -3.21 -3.39 2.26
C ASP A 11 -3.19 -2.45 3.47
N ARG A 12 -3.43 -1.16 3.21
CA ARG A 12 -3.45 -0.13 4.25
C ARG A 12 -4.71 -0.21 5.14
N ALA A 13 -5.78 -0.86 4.70
CA ALA A 13 -6.96 -1.06 5.53
C ALA A 13 -6.74 -2.12 6.61
N GLY A 14 -5.70 -2.96 6.45
CA GLY A 14 -5.37 -4.04 7.37
C GLY A 14 -5.99 -5.37 6.95
N ASP A 15 -6.28 -5.54 5.66
CA ASP A 15 -6.74 -6.82 5.15
C ASP A 15 -5.63 -7.88 5.26
N TYR A 16 -6.02 -9.14 5.48
CA TYR A 16 -5.11 -10.27 5.67
C TYR A 16 -4.71 -10.91 4.32
N HIS A 17 -3.51 -11.49 4.26
CA HIS A 17 -3.07 -12.41 3.21
C HIS A 17 -2.28 -13.60 3.82
N SER A 18 -2.25 -14.73 3.12
CA SER A 18 -1.45 -15.89 3.49
C SER A 18 -0.03 -15.82 2.90
N ASP A 19 0.80 -16.80 3.26
CA ASP A 19 2.13 -17.03 2.67
C ASP A 19 2.08 -17.43 1.18
N ALA A 20 0.91 -17.87 0.71
CA ALA A 20 0.66 -18.22 -0.69
C ALA A 20 0.37 -16.99 -1.58
N LEU A 21 0.39 -15.76 -1.04
CA LEU A 21 0.13 -14.55 -1.80
C LEU A 21 1.11 -14.40 -2.98
N HIS A 22 0.55 -14.36 -4.19
CA HIS A 22 1.24 -14.02 -5.42
C HIS A 22 0.59 -12.80 -6.07
N VAL A 23 1.42 -11.82 -6.44
CA VAL A 23 0.95 -10.59 -7.08
C VAL A 23 1.64 -10.44 -8.44
N VAL A 24 0.87 -10.37 -9.51
CA VAL A 24 1.40 -10.12 -10.86
C VAL A 24 1.09 -8.68 -11.26
N GLU A 25 2.14 -7.86 -11.35
CA GLU A 25 2.04 -6.44 -11.70
C GLU A 25 2.39 -6.22 -13.17
N ARG A 26 1.62 -5.36 -13.85
CA ARG A 26 1.85 -4.93 -15.23
C ARG A 26 1.83 -3.42 -15.30
N PHE A 27 2.92 -2.85 -15.80
CA PHE A 27 3.08 -1.43 -16.06
C PHE A 27 3.07 -1.20 -17.57
N THR A 28 2.07 -0.48 -18.07
CA THR A 28 1.91 -0.20 -19.50
C THR A 28 2.02 1.31 -19.71
N PRO A 29 2.99 1.82 -20.50
CA PRO A 29 3.01 3.22 -20.88
C PRO A 29 1.70 3.60 -21.60
N ALA A 30 0.99 4.60 -21.08
CA ALA A 30 -0.27 5.08 -21.67
C ALA A 30 -0.10 6.45 -22.37
N SER A 31 0.85 7.25 -21.90
CA SER A 31 1.26 8.52 -22.49
C SER A 31 2.64 8.93 -21.92
N PRO A 32 3.25 10.05 -22.37
CA PRO A 32 4.48 10.57 -21.74
C PRO A 32 4.38 10.89 -20.24
N TYR A 33 3.16 11.00 -19.70
CA TYR A 33 2.88 11.43 -18.33
C TYR A 33 2.08 10.41 -17.51
N HIS A 34 1.64 9.32 -18.12
CA HIS A 34 0.78 8.32 -17.47
C HIS A 34 1.26 6.90 -17.78
N MET A 35 1.22 6.06 -16.77
CA MET A 35 1.35 4.60 -16.92
C MET A 35 0.07 3.96 -16.44
N MET A 36 -0.48 3.01 -17.19
CA MET A 36 -1.54 2.15 -16.67
C MET A 36 -0.88 1.08 -15.79
N TYR A 37 -1.30 1.01 -14.53
CA TYR A 37 -0.89 -0.03 -13.61
C TYR A 37 -2.04 -1.02 -13.43
N GLU A 38 -1.73 -2.29 -13.59
CA GLU A 38 -2.61 -3.40 -13.27
C GLU A 38 -1.90 -4.35 -12.32
N ALA A 39 -2.62 -4.87 -11.31
CA ALA A 39 -2.12 -5.93 -10.45
C ALA A 39 -3.17 -7.04 -10.31
N THR A 40 -2.77 -8.27 -10.63
CA THR A 40 -3.58 -9.47 -10.38
C THR A 40 -3.14 -10.08 -9.05
N ILE A 41 -4.12 -10.30 -8.17
CA ILE A 41 -3.93 -10.81 -6.82
C ILE A 41 -4.39 -12.25 -6.78
N GLU A 42 -3.50 -13.14 -6.34
CA GLU A 42 -3.72 -14.57 -6.23
C GLU A 42 -3.35 -15.03 -4.82
N ASP A 43 -4.36 -15.44 -4.05
CA ASP A 43 -4.17 -16.10 -2.75
C ASP A 43 -5.33 -17.08 -2.54
N PRO A 44 -5.12 -18.38 -2.80
CA PRO A 44 -6.19 -19.38 -2.74
C PRO A 44 -6.64 -19.70 -1.31
N ASN A 45 -5.86 -19.33 -0.29
CA ASN A 45 -6.19 -19.59 1.11
C ASN A 45 -7.09 -18.49 1.70
N VAL A 46 -7.10 -17.30 1.09
CA VAL A 46 -7.82 -16.13 1.59
C VAL A 46 -8.93 -15.68 0.65
N PHE A 47 -8.67 -15.63 -0.66
CA PHE A 47 -9.64 -15.12 -1.65
C PHE A 47 -10.34 -16.27 -2.39
N THR A 48 -11.63 -16.08 -2.66
CA THR A 48 -12.44 -17.08 -3.39
C THR A 48 -12.04 -17.25 -4.85
N ARG A 49 -11.37 -16.26 -5.43
CA ARG A 49 -10.85 -16.27 -6.80
C ARG A 49 -9.78 -15.18 -7.00
N PRO A 50 -8.90 -15.32 -7.99
CA PRO A 50 -8.05 -14.23 -8.43
C PRO A 50 -8.87 -13.02 -8.87
N TRP A 51 -8.35 -11.83 -8.57
CA TRP A 51 -8.97 -10.56 -8.94
C TRP A 51 -7.91 -9.54 -9.32
N LYS A 52 -8.34 -8.46 -10.00
CA LYS A 52 -7.44 -7.49 -10.60
C LYS A 52 -7.85 -6.06 -10.27
N ILE A 53 -6.87 -5.24 -9.90
CA ILE A 53 -7.01 -3.77 -9.84
C ILE A 53 -6.39 -3.14 -11.08
N SER A 54 -6.92 -1.98 -11.47
CA SER A 54 -6.40 -1.20 -12.60
C SER A 54 -6.59 0.28 -12.34
N PHE A 55 -5.53 1.06 -12.42
CA PHE A 55 -5.60 2.52 -12.31
C PHE A 55 -4.41 3.21 -12.98
N PRO A 56 -4.56 4.46 -13.43
CA PRO A 56 -3.45 5.25 -13.96
C PRO A 56 -2.51 5.73 -12.85
N LEU A 57 -1.21 5.59 -13.06
CA LEU A 57 -0.14 6.25 -12.33
C LEU A 57 0.24 7.55 -13.03
N TYR A 58 0.31 8.63 -12.27
CA TYR A 58 0.56 9.98 -12.77
C TYR A 58 1.98 10.41 -12.47
N ARG A 59 2.68 10.91 -13.48
CA ARG A 59 3.95 11.60 -13.27
C ARG A 59 3.67 13.00 -12.70
N ARG A 60 4.36 13.37 -11.62
CA ARG A 60 4.41 14.76 -11.13
C ARG A 60 5.26 15.58 -12.10
N MET A 61 4.66 16.63 -12.69
CA MET A 61 5.23 17.43 -13.78
C MET A 61 5.38 18.91 -13.43
N GLU A 62 4.98 19.29 -12.22
CA GLU A 62 5.06 20.65 -11.72
C GLU A 62 6.53 21.11 -11.65
N LYS A 63 6.85 22.33 -12.13
CA LYS A 63 8.24 22.82 -12.28
C LYS A 63 9.08 22.77 -11.00
N ASN A 64 8.41 22.84 -9.85
CA ASN A 64 8.99 22.85 -8.51
C ASN A 64 8.48 21.67 -7.66
N ALA A 65 8.07 20.55 -8.28
CA ALA A 65 7.72 19.35 -7.56
C ALA A 65 8.92 18.87 -6.72
N GLN A 66 8.72 18.77 -5.41
CA GLN A 66 9.74 18.29 -4.47
C GLN A 66 9.17 17.11 -3.67
N LEU A 67 10.01 16.12 -3.40
CA LEU A 67 9.71 15.14 -2.37
C LEU A 67 9.77 15.87 -1.03
N LEU A 68 8.60 16.11 -0.44
CA LEU A 68 8.51 16.72 0.87
C LEU A 68 9.06 15.75 1.92
N GLU A 69 9.82 16.29 2.86
CA GLU A 69 10.21 15.52 4.03
C GLU A 69 8.95 15.10 4.80
N TYR A 70 8.89 13.82 5.15
CA TYR A 70 7.86 13.34 6.06
C TYR A 70 8.15 13.92 7.45
N LYS A 71 7.35 14.90 7.87
CA LYS A 71 7.44 15.46 9.21
C LYS A 71 6.93 14.42 10.22
N CYS A 72 7.84 13.73 10.89
CA CYS A 72 7.50 13.00 12.10
C CYS A 72 7.10 14.02 13.16
N VAL A 73 5.81 14.10 13.47
CA VAL A 73 5.33 14.99 14.53
C VAL A 73 5.67 14.30 15.87
N PRO A 74 6.57 14.87 16.68
CA PRO A 74 6.93 14.25 17.95
C PRO A 74 5.67 14.14 18.83
N TRP A 75 5.59 13.05 19.59
CA TRP A 75 4.48 12.76 20.52
C TRP A 75 3.12 12.46 19.87
N THR A 76 3.05 12.24 18.55
CA THR A 76 1.79 11.90 17.85
C THR A 76 1.10 10.68 18.45
N GLU A 77 1.86 9.63 18.78
CA GLU A 77 1.30 8.43 19.41
C GLU A 77 0.71 8.72 20.79
N GLU A 78 1.34 9.57 21.60
CA GLU A 78 0.81 9.97 22.90
C GLU A 78 -0.44 10.83 22.77
N MET A 79 -0.46 11.76 21.80
CA MET A 79 -1.64 12.57 21.52
C MET A 79 -2.83 11.74 21.04
N LEU A 80 -2.61 10.75 20.16
CA LEU A 80 -3.68 9.93 19.60
C LEU A 80 -4.12 8.79 20.53
N TYR A 81 -3.16 8.15 21.20
CA TYR A 81 -3.38 6.88 21.89
C TYR A 81 -3.00 6.91 23.37
N GLY A 82 -2.57 8.05 23.93
CA GLY A 82 -2.16 8.16 25.33
C GLY A 82 -3.21 7.64 26.32
N LYS A 83 -4.49 7.87 26.04
CA LYS A 83 -5.63 7.36 26.84
C LYS A 83 -5.74 5.83 26.89
N PHE A 84 -5.12 5.13 25.94
CA PHE A 84 -5.11 3.67 25.86
C PHE A 84 -3.80 3.06 26.40
N LYS A 85 -2.87 3.90 26.85
CA LYS A 85 -1.62 3.44 27.45
C LYS A 85 -1.92 2.82 28.81
N LYS A 86 -1.32 1.66 29.09
CA LYS A 86 -1.48 0.96 30.37
C LYS A 86 -1.02 1.88 31.52
N GLY A 87 -1.95 2.22 32.42
CA GLY A 87 -1.70 3.13 33.54
C GLY A 87 -2.01 4.61 33.26
N ALA A 88 -2.69 4.93 32.14
CA ALA A 88 -3.30 6.25 31.94
C ALA A 88 -4.44 6.45 32.96
N SER A 89 -4.23 7.39 33.88
CA SER A 89 -5.24 7.88 34.84
C SER A 89 -6.03 9.05 34.27
#